data_AF-A0AA86RIE2-F1
#
_entry.id   AF-A0AA86RIE2-F1
#
_cell.length_a   1.000
_cell.length_b   1.000
_cell.length_c   1.000
_cell.angle_alpha   90.00
_cell.angle_beta   90.00
_cell.angle_gamma   90.00
#
_symmetry.space_group_name_H-M   'P 1'
#
loop_
_entity.id
_entity.type
_entity.pdbx_description
1 polymer ?
#
loop_
_entity_poly.entity_id
_entity_poly.type
_entity_poly.pdbx_seq_one_letter_code
_entity_poly.pdbx_strand_id
1 'polypeptide(L)' 'MLRVEQIMQKTFVEVNEQGTEAAAVTGIMMVMSAMIPEEVIEVNCDRPFWFLLKGKGGEVVFVNSVVD' A
#
# COMPACT_ATOMS: atom_id res chain seq x y z
N MET A 1 6.26 -44.15 3.06
CA MET A 1 6.16 -43.12 2.01
C MET A 1 6.03 -41.78 2.72
N LEU A 2 7.01 -40.88 2.55
CA LEU A 2 6.98 -39.56 3.19
C LEU A 2 6.01 -38.65 2.42
N ARG A 3 5.11 -37.96 3.12
CA ARG A 3 4.16 -37.00 2.54
C ARG A 3 4.07 -35.78 3.44
N VAL A 4 3.92 -34.61 2.85
CA VAL A 4 3.66 -33.38 3.60
C VAL A 4 2.17 -33.37 3.97
N GLU A 5 1.89 -33.34 5.26
CA GLU A 5 0.52 -33.34 5.79
C GLU A 5 -0.08 -31.93 5.80
N GLN A 6 0.70 -30.92 6.19
CA GLN A 6 0.24 -29.54 6.29
C GLN A 6 1.39 -28.55 6.07
N ILE A 7 1.07 -27.42 5.44
CA ILE A 7 1.94 -26.24 5.35
C ILE A 7 1.13 -25.05 5.88
N MET A 8 1.56 -24.46 6.99
CA MET A 8 0.93 -23.27 7.57
C MET A 8 1.74 -22.03 7.22
N GLN A 9 1.05 -21.00 6.72
CA GLN A 9 1.59 -19.67 6.51
C GLN A 9 0.71 -18.66 7.25
N LYS A 10 1.28 -17.95 8.21
CA LYS A 10 0.62 -16.85 8.92
C LYS A 10 1.35 -15.55 8.60
N THR A 11 0.60 -14.54 8.19
CA THR A 11 1.12 -13.23 7.81
C THR A 11 0.37 -12.12 8.52
N PHE A 12 1.01 -10.96 8.69
CA PHE A 12 0.43 -9.79 9.30
C PHE A 12 0.96 -8.55 8.59
N VAL A 13 0.06 -7.61 8.29
CA VAL A 13 0.38 -6.30 7.69
C VAL A 13 -0.44 -5.25 8.43
N GLU A 14 0.23 -4.20 8.88
CA GLU A 14 -0.39 -3.02 9.50
C GLU A 14 -0.03 -1.80 8.66
N VAL A 15 -1.03 -0.98 8.34
CA VAL A 15 -0.85 0.28 7.62
C VAL A 15 -1.30 1.40 8.55
N ASN A 16 -0.40 2.35 8.80
CA ASN A 16 -0.68 3.55 9.59
C ASN A 16 0.00 4.77 8.97
N GLU A 17 -0.29 5.94 9.51
CA GLU A 17 0.17 7.23 8.99
C GLU A 17 1.69 7.43 9.13
N GLN A 18 2.34 6.69 10.03
CA GLN A 18 3.80 6.76 10.19
C GLN A 18 4.55 6.06 9.06
N GLY A 19 3.88 5.24 8.26
CA GLY A 19 4.49 4.41 7.23
C GLY A 19 5.14 5.13 6.05
N THR A 20 5.04 6.46 5.90
CA THR A 20 5.63 7.23 4.77
C THR A 20 5.69 8.75 5.07
N GLU A 21 6.49 9.16 6.04
CA GLU A 21 6.60 10.56 6.54
C GLU A 21 6.91 11.61 5.44
N ALA A 22 7.42 11.22 4.28
CA ALA A 22 7.71 12.13 3.16
C ALA A 22 6.48 12.57 2.34
N ALA A 23 5.44 11.74 2.21
CA ALA A 23 4.30 12.05 1.35
C ALA A 23 3.40 13.15 1.92
N ALA A 24 3.23 13.19 3.25
CA ALA A 24 2.48 14.23 3.94
C ALA A 24 3.18 15.61 3.84
N VAL A 25 4.52 15.63 3.93
CA VAL A 25 5.31 16.86 3.83
C VAL A 25 5.20 17.47 2.42
N THR A 26 5.25 16.64 1.36
CA THR A 26 5.10 17.13 -0.01
C THR A 26 3.70 17.69 -0.28
N GLY A 27 2.63 17.08 0.25
CA GLY A 27 1.27 17.59 0.12
C GLY A 27 1.06 18.95 0.78
N ILE A 28 1.53 19.11 2.03
CA ILE A 28 1.44 20.39 2.76
C ILE A 28 2.23 21.49 2.05
N MET A 29 3.44 21.19 1.56
CA MET A 29 4.24 22.17 0.82
C MET A 29 3.60 22.58 -0.50
N MET A 30 3.00 21.66 -1.27
CA MET A 30 2.25 22.00 -2.49
C MET A 30 1.05 22.90 -2.21
N VAL A 31 0.25 22.60 -1.17
CA VAL A 31 -0.90 23.43 -0.76
C VAL A 31 -0.47 24.85 -0.40
N MET A 32 0.70 25.00 0.22
CA MET A 32 1.25 26.31 0.59
C MET A 32 1.96 27.05 -0.56
N SER A 33 2.23 26.42 -1.72
CA SER A 33 3.11 27.00 -2.75
C SER A 33 2.67 26.95 -4.22
N ALA A 34 1.61 26.25 -4.62
CA ALA A 34 1.36 25.97 -6.04
C ALA A 34 0.20 26.74 -6.73
N MET A 35 0.50 27.30 -7.91
CA MET A 35 -0.43 27.31 -9.07
C MET A 35 -0.62 25.87 -9.53
N ILE A 36 -1.88 25.45 -9.72
CA ILE A 36 -2.29 24.05 -9.94
C ILE A 36 -1.76 23.51 -11.29
N PRO A 37 -0.86 22.51 -11.33
CA PRO A 37 -0.61 21.72 -12.54
C PRO A 37 -1.76 20.72 -12.76
N GLU A 38 -1.90 20.26 -14.02
CA GLU A 38 -2.98 19.43 -14.57
C GLU A 38 -3.52 18.31 -13.66
N GLU A 39 -4.85 18.08 -13.78
CA GLU A 39 -5.73 17.11 -13.11
C GLU A 39 -5.13 16.25 -11.98
N VAL A 40 -5.47 16.62 -10.75
CA VAL A 40 -5.28 15.76 -9.58
C VAL A 40 -6.15 14.52 -9.73
N ILE A 41 -5.53 13.33 -9.73
CA ILE A 41 -6.24 12.05 -9.65
C ILE A 41 -6.56 11.76 -8.19
N GLU A 42 -7.85 11.78 -7.86
CA GLU A 42 -8.34 11.39 -6.54
C GLU A 42 -8.44 9.86 -6.44
N VAL A 43 -7.80 9.28 -5.42
CA VAL A 43 -7.85 7.84 -5.14
C VAL A 43 -8.36 7.65 -3.72
N ASN A 44 -9.66 7.35 -3.61
CA ASN A 44 -10.31 7.00 -2.35
C ASN A 44 -10.44 5.47 -2.25
N CYS A 45 -9.84 4.88 -1.21
CA CYS A 45 -9.92 3.45 -0.91
C CYS A 45 -11.12 3.15 0.01
N ASP A 46 -12.32 3.63 -0.36
CA ASP A 46 -13.57 3.59 0.41
C ASP A 46 -14.47 2.38 0.07
N ARG A 47 -13.92 1.41 -0.66
CA ARG A 47 -14.57 0.19 -1.13
C ARG A 47 -13.54 -0.92 -1.25
N PRO A 48 -13.93 -2.21 -1.31
CA PRO A 48 -12.99 -3.31 -1.43
C PRO A 48 -11.90 -3.09 -2.48
N PHE A 49 -10.65 -3.29 -2.08
CA PHE A 49 -9.48 -3.05 -2.91
C PHE A 49 -8.38 -4.09 -2.69
N TRP A 50 -7.53 -4.25 -3.69
CA TRP A 50 -6.33 -5.07 -3.61
C TRP A 50 -5.12 -4.19 -3.34
N PHE A 51 -4.18 -4.71 -2.55
CA PHE A 51 -2.86 -4.12 -2.43
C PHE A 51 -1.78 -5.19 -2.53
N LEU A 52 -0.59 -4.74 -2.88
CA LEU A 52 0.60 -5.58 -2.97
C LEU A 52 1.81 -4.82 -2.45
N LEU A 53 2.72 -5.54 -1.81
CA LEU A 53 4.04 -5.04 -1.47
C LEU A 53 5.00 -5.60 -2.50
N LYS A 54 5.79 -4.73 -3.14
CA LYS A 54 6.87 -5.13 -4.04
C LYS A 54 8.21 -4.94 -3.36
N GLY A 55 9.09 -5.91 -3.52
CA GLY A 55 10.49 -5.73 -3.21
C GLY A 55 11.19 -4.85 -4.25
N LYS A 56 12.47 -4.56 -4.01
CA LYS A 56 13.24 -3.60 -4.82
C LYS A 56 13.46 -4.08 -6.27
N GLY A 57 13.39 -5.38 -6.53
CA GLY A 57 13.48 -5.96 -7.86
C GLY A 57 12.15 -6.02 -8.62
N GLY A 58 11.06 -5.52 -8.01
CA GLY A 58 9.71 -5.59 -8.58
C GLY A 58 8.98 -6.91 -8.28
N GLU A 59 9.60 -7.81 -7.53
CA GLU A 59 8.99 -9.04 -7.06
C GLU A 59 7.85 -8.74 -6.10
N VAL A 60 6.77 -9.50 -6.20
CA VAL A 60 5.64 -9.39 -5.29
C VAL A 60 5.95 -10.18 -4.03
N VAL A 61 6.09 -9.48 -2.90
CA VAL A 61 6.39 -10.09 -1.60
C VAL A 61 5.14 -10.31 -0.75
N PHE A 62 4.09 -9.53 -0.99
CA PHE A 62 2.75 -9.71 -0.41
C PHE A 62 1.68 -9.31 -1.42
N VAL A 63 0.55 -10.03 -1.38
CA VAL A 63 -0.71 -9.65 -2.03
C VAL A 63 -1.82 -9.91 -1.06
N ASN A 64 -2.73 -8.95 -0.89
CA ASN A 64 -3.95 -9.19 -0.16
C ASN A 64 -5.07 -8.27 -0.66
N SER A 65 -6.31 -8.65 -0.38
CA SER A 65 -7.47 -7.80 -0.51
C SER A 65 -7.90 -7.28 0.85
N VAL A 66 -8.24 -6.00 0.92
CA VAL A 66 -8.99 -5.44 2.04
C VAL A 66 -10.46 -5.52 1.65
N VAL A 67 -11.21 -6.31 2.40
CA VAL A 67 -12.64 -6.49 2.23
C VAL A 67 -13.29 -6.22 3.58
N ASP A 68 -14.08 -5.16 3.65
CA ASP A 68 -15.07 -4.84 4.69
C ASP A 68 -15.97 -3.71 4.15
#